data_AF-A0A0D2AVI7-F1
#
_entry.id   AF-A0A0D2AVI7-F1
#
_cell.length_a   1.000
_cell.length_b   1.000
_cell.length_c   1.000
_cell.angle_alpha   90.00
_cell.angle_beta   90.00
_cell.angle_gamma   90.00
#
_symmetry.space_group_name_H-M   'P 1'
#
loop_
_entity.id
_entity.type
_entity.pdbx_description
1 polymer ?
#
loop_
_entity_poly.entity_id
_entity_poly.type
_entity_poly.pdbx_seq_one_letter_code
_entity_poly.pdbx_strand_id
1 'polypeptide(L)'
;MDNSDRRNPSRGQGASLWKNKNMYRGAGPEWRKSETPLGMCREFQMKGQCKYGRRCKFSHDRSRKESDAPSPPPRMPRAEETDEQRQSKADYHSWRRLLKTPPLSIYTKAVQELWDGALAILTGGEREWKQMLPRDLDDEEYYGRDHIRTLLNLRTRSEDHSGFIQIVRSFLLVITHAALLDCLSVDTFVGGLYNFISGTNGSRAVPFFQHLCEALVNGHLTSMSPADVAIRETTLVAASTAIRELIKRESRSRFNDDLPTLIDSVENAAQIVAEDSHAPFVTIVLRHMCEVRAVVSRAKGLLIQEEEPLETFPTTTATSRYPQTLIMPRDRHDNDNIDMTKIKIFPTRKEILSDEPEFLPSTDLDMPHFLTNPAERHLDTHFRLLRHDTFGELKDLLGGLMQAVKDDPTSPKLSFGDFRANQYAGAYISYISFDNRRALEMHLTFTQPGAVRSKSASERRKWWEESRRLIEGVLLSFISFQHDEVHHLFFIVTQKNTDTGKDHGLSKKDYQGTITVKLASQDQIEVESALRLSTDRT
;
A
#
# COMPACT_ATOMS: atom_id res chain seq x y z
N MET A 1 -24.29 -33.00 57.71
CA MET A 1 -23.25 -32.45 58.60
C MET A 1 -22.28 -31.73 57.69
N ASP A 2 -22.09 -30.43 57.70
CA ASP A 2 -22.67 -29.33 58.46
C ASP A 2 -22.38 -28.04 57.65
N ASN A 3 -23.31 -27.09 57.67
CA ASN A 3 -23.18 -25.63 57.66
C ASN A 3 -21.75 -25.01 57.74
N SER A 4 -21.45 -23.77 57.34
CA SER A 4 -22.15 -22.59 56.80
C SER A 4 -21.11 -21.43 56.72
N ASP A 5 -21.55 -20.26 56.23
CA ASP A 5 -20.97 -18.90 56.27
C ASP A 5 -20.09 -18.45 55.09
N ARG A 6 -20.47 -17.46 54.27
CA ARG A 6 -20.91 -16.04 54.45
C ARG A 6 -19.76 -15.02 54.57
N ARG A 7 -19.76 -14.12 53.57
CA ARG A 7 -19.34 -12.69 53.54
C ARG A 7 -17.86 -12.31 53.26
N ASN A 8 -17.71 -11.67 52.09
CA ASN A 8 -16.73 -10.66 51.63
C ASN A 8 -16.70 -9.38 52.53
N PRO A 9 -15.85 -8.35 52.26
CA PRO A 9 -14.51 -8.32 51.63
C PRO A 9 -13.51 -7.35 52.33
N SER A 10 -12.20 -7.45 52.03
CA SER A 10 -11.23 -6.37 52.30
C SER A 10 -10.05 -6.31 51.33
N ARG A 11 -9.98 -5.16 50.63
CA ARG A 11 -8.82 -4.35 50.19
C ARG A 11 -7.52 -5.03 49.71
N GLY A 12 -7.20 -4.73 48.44
CA GLY A 12 -5.83 -4.67 47.90
C GLY A 12 -5.80 -3.95 46.55
N GLN A 13 -5.15 -2.79 46.47
CA GLN A 13 -5.08 -1.86 45.33
C GLN A 13 -3.80 -2.07 44.49
N GLY A 14 -3.86 -1.67 43.20
CA GLY A 14 -2.71 -1.33 42.32
C GLY A 14 -3.18 -1.08 40.87
N ALA A 15 -3.68 0.12 40.51
CA ALA A 15 -2.98 1.30 39.96
C ALA A 15 -2.28 1.01 38.61
N SER A 16 -2.77 1.40 37.42
CA SER A 16 -3.11 2.72 36.83
C SER A 16 -1.97 3.76 36.89
N LEU A 17 -1.24 3.90 35.78
CA LEU A 17 -0.17 4.88 35.57
C LEU A 17 -0.48 5.78 34.37
N TRP A 18 -1.17 6.89 34.61
CA TRP A 18 -0.98 8.13 33.84
C TRP A 18 -0.89 9.27 34.86
N LYS A 19 0.34 9.72 35.10
CA LYS A 19 0.65 10.78 36.06
C LYS A 19 0.23 12.13 35.49
N ASN A 20 -0.71 12.75 36.19
CA ASN A 20 -0.92 14.19 36.18
C ASN A 20 -0.10 14.80 37.33
N LYS A 21 0.51 15.97 37.11
CA LYS A 21 0.95 16.84 38.21
C LYS A 21 0.39 18.25 37.98
N ASN A 22 -0.62 18.55 38.80
CA ASN A 22 -1.12 19.88 39.16
C ASN A 22 0.06 20.78 39.63
N MET A 23 -0.03 22.10 39.80
CA MET A 23 -1.04 22.97 40.44
C MET A 23 -0.40 24.38 40.40
N TYR A 24 -1.04 25.53 40.20
CA TYR A 24 -2.01 26.18 41.08
C TYR A 24 -2.42 27.57 40.52
N ARG A 25 -3.66 27.96 40.85
CA ARG A 25 -4.18 29.32 41.15
C ARG A 25 -4.50 30.31 40.03
N GLY A 26 -5.75 30.77 40.06
CA GLY A 26 -6.04 32.17 40.39
C GLY A 26 -6.78 32.96 39.31
N ALA A 27 -7.93 33.53 39.69
CA ALA A 27 -8.86 34.26 38.85
C ALA A 27 -8.43 35.71 38.50
N GLY A 28 -8.79 36.14 37.28
CA GLY A 28 -9.07 37.53 36.81
C GLY A 28 -7.89 38.51 36.63
N PRO A 29 -8.07 39.68 35.96
CA PRO A 29 -9.09 40.11 35.00
C PRO A 29 -8.51 40.47 33.60
N GLU A 30 -9.40 40.75 32.63
CA GLU A 30 -9.06 41.29 31.31
C GLU A 30 -8.19 42.55 31.40
N TRP A 31 -7.08 42.57 30.66
CA TRP A 31 -6.33 43.78 30.35
C TRP A 31 -6.11 43.88 28.85
N ARG A 32 -6.74 44.89 28.23
CA ARG A 32 -6.43 45.39 26.89
C ARG A 32 -4.92 45.66 26.79
N LYS A 33 -4.22 44.94 25.92
CA LYS A 33 -2.82 45.26 25.60
C LYS A 33 -2.79 46.39 24.58
N SER A 34 -2.36 47.56 25.05
CA SER A 34 -1.85 48.63 24.20
C SER A 34 -0.50 48.21 23.61
N GLU A 35 -0.38 48.30 22.28
CA GLU A 35 0.85 48.03 21.56
C GLU A 35 1.88 49.14 21.88
N THR A 36 3.03 48.75 22.42
CA THR A 36 4.24 49.59 22.39
C THR A 36 5.23 48.96 21.40
N PRO A 37 5.84 49.72 20.48
CA PRO A 37 6.73 49.16 19.46
C PRO A 37 7.96 48.51 20.10
N LEU A 38 8.17 47.23 19.79
CA LEU A 38 9.31 46.44 20.22
C LEU A 38 10.61 47.01 19.63
N GLY A 39 11.46 47.65 20.44
CA GLY A 39 12.84 47.95 20.01
C GLY A 39 13.61 49.02 20.78
N MET A 40 12.96 49.95 21.49
CA MET A 40 13.64 51.05 22.19
C MET A 40 13.86 50.76 23.68
N CYS A 41 15.03 51.14 24.20
CA CYS A 41 15.35 50.96 25.62
C CYS A 41 14.49 51.90 26.49
N ARG A 42 13.63 51.33 27.33
CA ARG A 42 12.71 52.10 28.19
C ARG A 42 13.45 52.97 29.21
N GLU A 43 14.56 52.49 29.79
CA GLU A 43 15.36 53.29 30.75
C GLU A 43 15.98 54.52 30.07
N PHE A 44 16.53 54.35 28.87
CA PHE A 44 17.09 55.45 28.09
C PHE A 44 16.02 56.43 27.62
N GLN A 45 14.85 55.94 27.22
CA GLN A 45 13.74 56.77 26.77
C GLN A 45 13.23 57.69 27.90
N MET A 46 13.07 57.15 29.11
CA MET A 46 12.53 57.90 30.24
C MET A 46 13.55 58.81 30.93
N LYS A 47 14.83 58.40 31.03
CA LYS A 47 15.85 59.11 31.83
C LYS A 47 16.98 59.73 31.02
N GLY A 48 17.06 59.47 29.71
CA GLY A 48 18.16 59.92 28.84
C GLY A 48 19.50 59.22 29.10
N GLN A 49 19.57 58.31 30.07
CA GLN A 49 20.77 57.56 30.43
C GLN A 49 20.38 56.10 30.69
N CYS A 50 21.20 55.16 30.19
CA CYS A 50 21.03 53.73 30.39
C CYS A 50 22.28 53.15 31.05
N LYS A 51 22.08 52.40 32.13
CA LYS A 51 23.15 51.77 32.92
C LYS A 51 24.00 50.76 32.14
N TYR A 52 23.47 50.22 31.04
CA TYR A 52 24.17 49.27 30.16
C TYR A 52 24.92 49.95 29.00
N GLY A 53 24.80 51.27 28.84
CA GLY A 53 25.51 52.05 27.83
C GLY A 53 25.36 51.50 26.41
N ARG A 54 26.45 51.47 25.64
CA ARG A 54 26.49 50.93 24.26
C ARG A 54 26.31 49.40 24.16
N ARG A 55 26.27 48.68 25.29
CA ARG A 55 26.06 47.23 25.34
C ARG A 55 24.61 46.84 25.63
N CYS A 56 23.70 47.81 25.68
CA CYS A 56 22.28 47.51 25.84
C CYS A 56 21.72 46.81 24.60
N LYS A 57 20.93 45.75 24.80
CA LYS A 57 20.27 45.00 23.72
C LYS A 57 19.18 45.81 23.00
N PHE A 58 18.73 46.92 23.59
CA PHE A 58 17.65 47.76 23.07
C PHE A 58 18.21 49.09 22.53
N SER A 59 17.56 49.66 21.51
CA SER A 59 18.06 50.85 20.81
C SER A 59 18.10 52.10 21.72
N HIS A 60 19.18 52.86 21.60
CA HIS A 60 19.40 54.17 22.24
C HIS A 60 19.41 55.33 21.23
N ASP A 61 19.03 55.08 19.98
CA ASP A 61 19.03 56.11 18.94
C ASP A 61 17.70 56.88 18.96
N ARG A 62 17.74 58.16 19.37
CA ARG A 62 16.57 59.04 19.45
C ARG A 62 16.13 59.59 18.08
N SER A 63 16.80 59.21 17.01
CA SER A 63 16.68 59.86 15.69
C SER A 63 16.19 58.95 14.57
N ARG A 64 15.45 57.86 14.87
CA ARG A 64 14.81 57.08 13.79
C ARG A 64 13.43 57.66 13.50
N LYS A 65 13.39 58.62 12.56
CA LYS A 65 12.17 58.99 11.83
C LYS A 65 11.59 57.74 11.17
N GLU A 66 10.27 57.66 11.10
CA GLU A 66 9.44 56.52 10.66
C GLU A 66 9.61 56.06 9.19
N SER A 67 10.76 56.28 8.54
CA SER A 67 10.88 56.07 7.08
C SER A 67 11.72 54.87 6.63
N ASP A 68 12.33 54.06 7.52
CA ASP A 68 13.14 52.90 7.10
C ASP A 68 12.94 51.67 8.00
N ALA A 69 11.70 51.17 8.08
CA ALA A 69 11.45 49.79 8.46
C ALA A 69 11.28 48.96 7.18
N PRO A 70 11.90 47.77 7.03
CA PRO A 70 11.52 46.85 5.98
C PRO A 70 10.04 46.57 6.16
N SER A 71 9.23 46.91 5.16
CA SER A 71 7.80 46.57 5.16
C SER A 71 7.68 45.08 5.49
N PRO A 72 6.72 44.65 6.33
CA PRO A 72 6.32 43.25 6.34
C PRO A 72 6.04 42.87 4.89
N PRO A 73 6.45 41.69 4.41
CA PRO A 73 6.06 41.26 3.06
C PRO A 73 4.55 41.47 2.94
N PRO A 74 4.06 42.04 1.81
CA PRO A 74 2.63 42.27 1.65
C PRO A 74 1.94 40.95 1.97
N ARG A 75 1.04 40.95 2.97
CA ARG A 75 0.15 39.82 3.16
C ARG A 75 -0.48 39.62 1.80
N MET A 76 -0.20 38.46 1.18
CA MET A 76 -0.85 38.07 -0.06
C MET A 76 -2.34 38.36 0.14
N PRO A 77 -3.03 38.98 -0.83
CA PRO A 77 -4.46 39.12 -0.75
C PRO A 77 -5.01 37.73 -0.42
N ARG A 78 -5.68 37.60 0.72
CA ARG A 78 -6.42 36.37 1.01
C ARG A 78 -7.34 36.23 -0.19
N ALA A 79 -7.13 35.18 -0.99
CA ALA A 79 -7.93 34.95 -2.19
C ALA A 79 -9.39 35.17 -1.81
N GLU A 80 -10.06 36.09 -2.49
CA GLU A 80 -11.46 36.38 -2.21
C GLU A 80 -12.23 35.08 -2.39
N GLU A 81 -12.91 34.64 -1.33
CA GLU A 81 -13.68 33.39 -1.30
C GLU A 81 -14.72 33.48 -2.42
N THR A 82 -14.67 32.55 -3.37
CA THR A 82 -15.60 32.54 -4.51
C THR A 82 -17.03 32.42 -3.99
N ASP A 83 -18.01 32.86 -4.78
CA ASP A 83 -19.42 32.71 -4.39
C ASP A 83 -19.79 31.23 -4.19
N GLU A 84 -19.18 30.33 -4.98
CA GLU A 84 -19.31 28.87 -4.84
C GLU A 84 -18.74 28.33 -3.51
N GLN A 85 -17.58 28.85 -3.08
CA GLN A 85 -16.99 28.51 -1.78
C GLN A 85 -17.86 28.99 -0.61
N ARG A 86 -18.39 30.22 -0.71
CA ARG A 86 -19.31 30.78 0.29
C ARG A 86 -20.62 29.98 0.38
N GLN A 87 -21.19 29.56 -0.76
CA GLN A 87 -22.38 28.72 -0.79
C GLN A 87 -22.11 27.34 -0.19
N SER A 88 -21.04 26.66 -0.62
CA SER A 88 -20.66 25.34 -0.12
C SER A 88 -20.45 25.32 1.40
N LYS A 89 -19.87 26.41 1.94
CA LYS A 89 -19.70 26.61 3.37
C LYS A 89 -21.02 26.85 4.10
N ALA A 90 -21.93 27.63 3.52
CA ALA A 90 -23.26 27.83 4.07
C ALA A 90 -24.06 26.52 4.11
N ASP A 91 -23.98 25.72 3.04
CA ASP A 91 -24.61 24.42 2.92
C ASP A 91 -24.08 23.45 3.98
N TYR A 92 -22.75 23.36 4.12
CA TYR A 92 -22.10 22.55 5.17
C TYR A 92 -22.56 22.96 6.57
N HIS A 93 -22.57 24.25 6.87
CA HIS A 93 -23.03 24.74 8.19
C HIS A 93 -24.52 24.54 8.42
N SER A 94 -25.35 24.56 7.37
CA SER A 94 -26.77 24.22 7.48
C SER A 94 -26.96 22.75 7.83
N TRP A 95 -26.27 21.85 7.13
CA TRP A 95 -26.27 20.41 7.39
C TRP A 95 -25.76 20.09 8.80
N ARG A 96 -24.65 20.72 9.21
CA ARG A 96 -24.08 20.52 10.55
C ARG A 96 -25.02 20.95 11.67
N ARG A 97 -25.93 21.90 11.44
CA ARG A 97 -26.98 22.26 12.43
C ARG A 97 -28.01 21.14 12.59
N LEU A 98 -28.37 20.45 11.51
CA LEU A 98 -29.25 19.28 11.58
C LEU A 98 -28.60 18.15 12.39
N LEU A 99 -27.30 17.91 12.16
CA LEU A 99 -26.53 16.90 12.87
C LEU A 99 -26.43 17.13 14.39
N LYS A 100 -26.42 18.39 14.81
CA LYS A 100 -26.39 18.80 16.24
C LYS A 100 -27.74 18.67 16.95
N THR A 101 -28.81 18.36 16.21
CA THR A 101 -30.14 18.17 16.78
C THR A 101 -30.35 16.68 17.01
N PRO A 102 -30.89 16.24 18.17
CA PRO A 102 -31.13 14.83 18.43
C PRO A 102 -32.13 14.24 17.42
N PRO A 103 -31.96 12.97 17.00
CA PRO A 103 -32.85 12.33 16.05
C PRO A 103 -34.27 12.20 16.60
N LEU A 104 -35.26 12.47 15.75
CA LEU A 104 -36.66 12.15 16.04
C LEU A 104 -36.90 10.67 15.76
N SER A 105 -37.68 9.99 16.61
CA SER A 105 -38.00 8.56 16.47
C SER A 105 -38.94 8.22 15.31
N ILE A 106 -39.45 9.23 14.60
CA ILE A 106 -40.44 9.09 13.54
C ILE A 106 -39.80 9.53 12.22
N TYR A 107 -40.20 8.85 11.14
CA TYR A 107 -39.96 9.29 9.76
C TYR A 107 -40.29 10.77 9.62
N THR A 108 -39.29 11.58 9.31
CA THR A 108 -39.45 13.02 9.13
C THR A 108 -38.64 13.49 7.95
N LYS A 109 -39.15 14.52 7.29
CA LYS A 109 -38.43 15.28 6.25
C LYS A 109 -37.03 15.70 6.70
N ALA A 110 -36.84 15.95 7.99
CA ALA A 110 -35.55 16.29 8.59
C ALA A 110 -34.49 15.18 8.46
N VAL A 111 -34.86 13.90 8.57
CA VAL A 111 -33.92 12.77 8.38
C VAL A 111 -33.51 12.67 6.92
N GLN A 112 -34.45 12.89 6.00
CA GLN A 112 -34.16 12.93 4.58
C GLN A 112 -33.23 14.11 4.23
N GLU A 113 -33.54 15.32 4.71
CA GLU A 113 -32.72 16.52 4.51
C GLU A 113 -31.29 16.35 5.07
N LEU A 114 -31.12 15.60 6.16
CA LEU A 114 -29.80 15.30 6.71
C LEU A 114 -28.95 14.48 5.73
N TRP A 115 -29.50 13.39 5.17
CA TRP A 115 -28.75 12.51 4.28
C TRP A 115 -28.62 13.06 2.85
N ASP A 116 -29.64 13.75 2.35
CA ASP A 116 -29.57 14.47 1.07
C ASP A 116 -28.53 15.60 1.15
N GLY A 117 -28.49 16.35 2.25
CA GLY A 117 -27.48 17.37 2.50
C GLY A 117 -26.06 16.79 2.61
N ALA A 118 -25.91 15.65 3.29
CA ALA A 118 -24.64 14.94 3.35
C ALA A 118 -24.17 14.49 1.96
N LEU A 119 -25.07 13.95 1.14
CA LEU A 119 -24.75 13.53 -0.23
C LEU A 119 -24.35 14.74 -1.09
N ALA A 120 -25.07 15.85 -0.99
CA ALA A 120 -24.77 17.09 -1.71
C ALA A 120 -23.34 17.59 -1.40
N ILE A 121 -22.95 17.61 -0.13
CA ILE A 121 -21.59 17.99 0.30
C ILE A 121 -20.53 17.07 -0.34
N LEU A 122 -20.78 15.77 -0.41
CA LEU A 122 -19.84 14.80 -0.99
C LEU A 122 -19.72 14.91 -2.50
N THR A 123 -20.83 15.23 -3.18
CA THR A 123 -20.85 15.49 -4.63
C THR A 123 -20.30 16.86 -5.02
N GLY A 124 -20.23 17.83 -4.09
CA GLY A 124 -19.74 19.18 -4.33
C GLY A 124 -18.25 19.27 -4.70
N GLY A 125 -17.75 20.46 -5.06
CA GLY A 125 -16.35 20.64 -5.47
C GLY A 125 -15.35 20.76 -4.30
N GLU A 126 -15.82 21.16 -3.12
CA GLU A 126 -14.96 21.59 -2.01
C GLU A 126 -14.41 20.42 -1.19
N ARG A 127 -13.08 20.21 -1.25
CA ARG A 127 -12.40 19.11 -0.57
C ARG A 127 -12.48 19.19 0.96
N GLU A 128 -12.46 20.39 1.52
CA GLU A 128 -12.49 20.62 2.97
C GLU A 128 -13.75 20.00 3.61
N TRP A 129 -14.92 20.29 3.04
CA TRP A 129 -16.20 19.82 3.58
C TRP A 129 -16.39 18.32 3.42
N LYS A 130 -15.87 17.72 2.34
CA LYS A 130 -15.84 16.26 2.18
C LYS A 130 -15.04 15.56 3.27
N GLN A 131 -13.95 16.18 3.74
CA GLN A 131 -13.12 15.62 4.80
C GLN A 131 -13.71 15.85 6.19
N MET A 132 -14.43 16.96 6.39
CA MET A 132 -15.06 17.29 7.67
C MET A 132 -16.33 16.47 7.93
N LEU A 133 -17.11 16.15 6.89
CA LEU A 133 -18.36 15.39 7.02
C LEU A 133 -18.23 14.06 7.80
N PRO A 134 -17.32 13.12 7.46
CA PRO A 134 -17.19 11.88 8.21
C PRO A 134 -16.63 12.09 9.63
N ARG A 135 -15.90 13.19 9.87
CA ARG A 135 -15.42 13.56 11.21
C ARG A 135 -16.57 14.00 12.09
N ASP A 136 -17.39 14.91 11.60
CA ASP A 136 -18.56 15.40 12.33
C ASP A 136 -19.61 14.28 12.53
N LEU A 137 -19.75 13.33 11.59
CA LEU A 137 -20.61 12.16 11.78
C LEU A 137 -20.14 11.21 12.90
N ASP A 138 -18.82 11.09 13.09
CA ASP A 138 -18.21 10.20 14.08
C ASP A 138 -17.90 10.90 15.42
N ASP A 139 -18.05 12.22 15.48
CA ASP A 139 -17.81 13.05 16.67
C ASP A 139 -18.80 12.71 17.80
N GLU A 140 -18.27 12.45 18.99
CA GLU A 140 -19.05 12.11 20.18
C GLU A 140 -19.85 13.31 20.73
N GLU A 141 -19.50 14.54 20.36
CA GLU A 141 -20.22 15.76 20.75
C GLU A 141 -21.49 16.01 19.93
N TYR A 142 -21.64 15.33 18.78
CA TYR A 142 -22.81 15.45 17.90
C TYR A 142 -23.63 14.14 17.88
N TYR A 143 -24.83 14.21 17.31
CA TYR A 143 -25.75 13.08 17.27
C TYR A 143 -25.58 12.20 16.03
N GLY A 144 -24.43 12.23 15.34
CA GLY A 144 -24.25 11.53 14.05
C GLY A 144 -24.46 10.02 14.15
N ARG A 145 -23.82 9.37 15.13
CA ARG A 145 -24.04 7.95 15.43
C ARG A 145 -25.48 7.66 15.89
N ASP A 146 -26.15 8.60 16.55
CA ASP A 146 -27.56 8.44 16.95
C ASP A 146 -28.51 8.54 15.76
N HIS A 147 -28.25 9.42 14.80
CA HIS A 147 -28.97 9.50 13.52
C HIS A 147 -28.81 8.21 12.73
N ILE A 148 -27.59 7.65 12.64
CA ILE A 148 -27.34 6.34 12.02
C ILE A 148 -28.12 5.24 12.75
N ARG A 149 -28.06 5.19 14.08
CA ARG A 149 -28.77 4.16 14.87
C ARG A 149 -30.28 4.25 14.64
N THR A 150 -30.83 5.45 14.62
CA THR A 150 -32.27 5.68 14.40
C THR A 150 -32.69 5.19 13.02
N LEU A 151 -31.87 5.47 11.99
CA LEU A 151 -32.12 4.98 10.63
C LEU A 151 -32.05 3.45 10.53
N LEU A 152 -31.02 2.82 11.11
CA LEU A 152 -30.86 1.36 11.07
C LEU A 152 -32.01 0.60 11.78
N ASN A 153 -32.62 1.25 12.79
CA ASN A 153 -33.75 0.72 13.53
C ASN A 153 -35.12 1.10 12.94
N LEU A 154 -35.15 1.92 11.90
CA LEU A 154 -36.39 2.31 11.24
C LEU A 154 -37.04 1.08 10.59
N ARG A 155 -38.35 0.95 10.74
CA ARG A 155 -39.16 -0.12 10.13
C ARG A 155 -40.32 0.50 9.37
N THR A 156 -40.60 -0.01 8.18
CA THR A 156 -41.73 0.44 7.35
C THR A 156 -43.04 -0.01 7.99
N ARG A 157 -44.05 0.86 7.99
CA ARG A 157 -45.46 0.48 8.21
C ARG A 157 -46.06 0.18 6.84
N SER A 158 -47.00 -0.76 6.78
CA SER A 158 -47.41 -1.58 5.62
C SER A 158 -47.73 -0.90 4.28
N GLU A 159 -47.69 0.44 4.15
CA GLU A 159 -48.03 1.16 2.91
C GLU A 159 -46.97 2.18 2.45
N ASP A 160 -46.03 2.63 3.29
CA ASP A 160 -45.06 3.68 2.92
C ASP A 160 -43.64 3.12 2.77
N HIS A 161 -43.41 2.38 1.68
CA HIS A 161 -42.09 1.83 1.33
C HIS A 161 -41.22 2.83 0.58
N SER A 162 -41.83 3.74 -0.21
CA SER A 162 -41.09 4.67 -1.07
C SER A 162 -40.30 5.71 -0.28
N GLY A 163 -40.89 6.29 0.78
CA GLY A 163 -40.21 7.24 1.65
C GLY A 163 -39.01 6.61 2.36
N PHE A 164 -39.17 5.38 2.87
CA PHE A 164 -38.09 4.62 3.50
C PHE A 164 -36.95 4.32 2.52
N ILE A 165 -37.26 3.81 1.32
CA ILE A 165 -36.26 3.50 0.30
C ILE A 165 -35.47 4.76 -0.08
N GLN A 166 -36.13 5.91 -0.23
CA GLN A 166 -35.48 7.16 -0.60
C GLN A 166 -34.47 7.62 0.46
N ILE A 167 -34.83 7.60 1.74
CA ILE A 167 -33.91 7.98 2.83
C ILE A 167 -32.73 7.01 2.90
N VAL A 168 -33.01 5.71 2.85
CA VAL A 168 -31.96 4.69 2.91
C VAL A 168 -31.03 4.80 1.70
N ARG A 169 -31.56 5.09 0.51
CA ARG A 169 -30.76 5.37 -0.68
C ARG A 169 -29.76 6.50 -0.44
N SER A 170 -30.21 7.65 0.05
CA SER A 170 -29.33 8.80 0.31
C SER A 170 -28.26 8.45 1.35
N PHE A 171 -28.62 7.75 2.42
CA PHE A 171 -27.66 7.25 3.41
C PHE A 171 -26.63 6.29 2.81
N LEU A 172 -27.07 5.31 2.02
CA LEU A 172 -26.17 4.33 1.39
C LEU A 172 -25.20 5.02 0.43
N LEU A 173 -25.70 5.94 -0.41
CA LEU A 173 -24.87 6.71 -1.32
C LEU A 173 -23.81 7.56 -0.60
N VAL A 174 -24.12 8.07 0.61
CA VAL A 174 -23.15 8.78 1.46
C VAL A 174 -22.06 7.83 1.92
N ILE A 175 -22.40 6.70 2.56
CA ILE A 175 -21.39 5.80 3.14
C ILE A 175 -20.58 5.04 2.10
N THR A 176 -21.08 4.92 0.86
CA THR A 176 -20.36 4.32 -0.27
C THR A 176 -19.70 5.33 -1.20
N HIS A 177 -19.70 6.62 -0.86
CA HIS A 177 -19.14 7.65 -1.73
C HIS A 177 -17.61 7.54 -1.83
N ALA A 178 -17.05 7.71 -3.03
CA ALA A 178 -15.59 7.64 -3.28
C ALA A 178 -14.77 8.58 -2.39
N ALA A 179 -15.29 9.79 -2.11
CA ALA A 179 -14.64 10.75 -1.21
C ALA A 179 -14.48 10.26 0.24
N LEU A 180 -15.27 9.27 0.68
CA LEU A 180 -15.13 8.60 1.97
C LEU A 180 -14.24 7.35 1.84
N LEU A 181 -14.49 6.52 0.82
CA LEU A 181 -13.85 5.21 0.69
C LEU A 181 -12.38 5.28 0.21
N ASP A 182 -12.04 6.24 -0.65
CA ASP A 182 -10.72 6.35 -1.29
C ASP A 182 -9.80 7.35 -0.57
N CYS A 183 -10.29 8.02 0.47
CA CYS A 183 -9.59 9.12 1.13
C CYS A 183 -8.92 8.69 2.45
N LEU A 184 -7.60 8.48 2.40
CA LEU A 184 -6.82 8.05 3.57
C LEU A 184 -6.90 9.00 4.79
N SER A 185 -7.13 10.31 4.58
CA SER A 185 -7.18 11.29 5.67
C SER A 185 -8.43 11.20 6.56
N VAL A 186 -9.45 10.45 6.13
CA VAL A 186 -10.68 10.22 6.88
C VAL A 186 -10.92 8.75 7.20
N ASP A 187 -10.01 7.85 6.79
CA ASP A 187 -10.20 6.40 6.89
C ASP A 187 -10.42 5.91 8.33
N THR A 188 -9.77 6.53 9.33
CA THR A 188 -10.01 6.20 10.75
C THR A 188 -11.45 6.48 11.17
N PHE A 189 -12.01 7.63 10.79
CA PHE A 189 -13.38 8.02 11.12
C PHE A 189 -14.39 7.17 10.35
N VAL A 190 -14.13 6.92 9.06
CA VAL A 190 -14.95 6.02 8.23
C VAL A 190 -14.92 4.60 8.79
N GLY A 191 -13.77 4.10 9.24
CA GLY A 191 -13.65 2.81 9.93
C GLY A 191 -14.46 2.77 11.22
N GLY A 192 -14.45 3.85 12.01
CA GLY A 192 -15.31 4.01 13.20
C GLY A 192 -16.80 3.93 12.87
N LEU A 193 -17.22 4.62 11.80
CA LEU A 193 -18.61 4.58 11.32
C LEU A 193 -19.00 3.17 10.84
N TYR A 194 -18.18 2.47 10.06
CA TYR A 194 -18.49 1.11 9.60
C TYR A 194 -18.50 0.09 10.74
N ASN A 195 -17.60 0.20 11.71
CA ASN A 195 -17.63 -0.61 12.93
C ASN A 195 -18.94 -0.36 13.71
N PHE A 196 -19.36 0.90 13.84
CA PHE A 196 -20.64 1.24 14.44
C PHE A 196 -21.81 0.68 13.62
N ILE A 197 -21.88 0.91 12.31
CA ILE A 197 -22.98 0.41 11.46
C ILE A 197 -23.10 -1.12 11.56
N SER A 198 -21.98 -1.84 11.56
CA SER A 198 -21.94 -3.30 11.74
C SER A 198 -22.55 -3.72 13.08
N GLY A 199 -22.15 -3.06 14.18
CA GLY A 199 -22.45 -3.55 15.53
C GLY A 199 -21.61 -4.78 15.88
N THR A 200 -21.93 -5.41 17.00
CA THR A 200 -21.24 -6.63 17.43
C THR A 200 -21.51 -7.76 16.44
N ASN A 201 -20.48 -8.20 15.72
CA ASN A 201 -20.56 -9.26 14.72
C ASN A 201 -21.68 -9.03 13.67
N GLY A 202 -21.92 -7.79 13.23
CA GLY A 202 -22.98 -7.52 12.23
C GLY A 202 -24.41 -7.44 12.78
N SER A 203 -24.60 -7.46 14.10
CA SER A 203 -25.93 -7.47 14.76
C SER A 203 -26.86 -6.31 14.41
N ARG A 204 -26.33 -5.17 13.93
CA ARG A 204 -27.14 -4.03 13.46
C ARG A 204 -27.31 -4.02 11.96
N ALA A 205 -26.22 -4.26 11.23
CA ALA A 205 -26.23 -4.20 9.78
C ALA A 205 -27.09 -5.30 9.14
N VAL A 206 -26.98 -6.55 9.61
CA VAL A 206 -27.66 -7.67 8.96
C VAL A 206 -29.19 -7.53 8.97
N PRO A 207 -29.85 -7.29 10.12
CA PRO A 207 -31.30 -7.07 10.13
C PRO A 207 -31.75 -5.82 9.35
N PHE A 208 -30.91 -4.78 9.31
CA PHE A 208 -31.21 -3.57 8.54
C PHE A 208 -31.24 -3.84 7.03
N PHE A 209 -30.21 -4.52 6.51
CA PHE A 209 -30.16 -4.84 5.08
C PHE A 209 -31.22 -5.88 4.67
N GLN A 210 -31.58 -6.82 5.56
CA GLN A 210 -32.70 -7.74 5.35
C GLN A 210 -34.03 -6.97 5.20
N HIS A 211 -34.32 -6.07 6.15
CA HIS A 211 -35.51 -5.22 6.10
C HIS A 211 -35.53 -4.32 4.84
N LEU A 212 -34.36 -3.82 4.41
CA LEU A 212 -34.25 -3.08 3.16
C LEU A 212 -34.62 -3.93 1.95
N CYS A 213 -34.14 -5.17 1.86
CA CYS A 213 -34.49 -6.08 0.78
C CYS A 213 -36.01 -6.36 0.74
N GLU A 214 -36.61 -6.61 1.91
CA GLU A 214 -38.06 -6.79 2.04
C GLU A 214 -38.83 -5.55 1.56
N ALA A 215 -38.40 -4.35 1.97
CA ALA A 215 -39.04 -3.10 1.56
C ALA A 215 -38.92 -2.84 0.05
N LEU A 216 -37.77 -3.17 -0.55
CA LEU A 216 -37.54 -3.04 -1.99
C LEU A 216 -38.44 -3.99 -2.79
N VAL A 217 -38.58 -5.25 -2.35
CA VAL A 217 -39.46 -6.24 -2.98
C VAL A 217 -40.93 -5.85 -2.82
N ASN A 218 -41.37 -5.55 -1.60
CA ASN A 218 -42.77 -5.17 -1.34
C ASN A 218 -43.16 -3.87 -2.03
N GLY A 219 -42.26 -2.89 -2.04
CA GLY A 219 -42.48 -1.66 -2.76
C GLY A 219 -42.70 -1.92 -4.25
N HIS A 220 -42.01 -2.92 -4.83
CA HIS A 220 -42.02 -3.15 -6.29
C HIS A 220 -43.41 -3.64 -6.69
N LEU A 221 -43.99 -4.52 -5.90
CA LEU A 221 -45.37 -4.98 -6.06
C LEU A 221 -46.43 -3.86 -6.00
N THR A 222 -46.12 -2.72 -5.37
CA THR A 222 -47.07 -1.60 -5.17
C THR A 222 -46.93 -0.44 -6.15
N SER A 223 -45.73 -0.18 -6.70
CA SER A 223 -45.48 0.95 -7.61
C SER A 223 -44.40 0.62 -8.64
N MET A 224 -44.78 0.74 -9.93
CA MET A 224 -43.95 0.46 -11.12
C MET A 224 -43.63 1.73 -11.94
N SER A 225 -43.58 2.90 -11.29
CA SER A 225 -43.14 4.12 -11.99
C SER A 225 -41.67 3.96 -12.44
N PRO A 226 -41.28 4.37 -13.66
CA PRO A 226 -39.89 4.30 -14.12
C PRO A 226 -38.90 5.03 -13.19
N ALA A 227 -39.32 6.12 -12.55
CA ALA A 227 -38.51 6.83 -11.56
C ALA A 227 -38.26 6.00 -10.30
N ASP A 228 -39.28 5.24 -9.84
CA ASP A 228 -39.18 4.37 -8.68
C ASP A 228 -38.28 3.16 -8.97
N VAL A 229 -38.30 2.65 -10.21
CA VAL A 229 -37.40 1.57 -10.66
C VAL A 229 -35.94 2.02 -10.56
N ALA A 230 -35.58 3.16 -11.15
CA ALA A 230 -34.22 3.70 -11.09
C ALA A 230 -33.73 3.95 -9.65
N ILE A 231 -34.63 4.40 -8.76
CA ILE A 231 -34.34 4.56 -7.32
C ILE A 231 -33.97 3.21 -6.70
N ARG A 232 -34.74 2.14 -6.96
CA ARG A 232 -34.47 0.79 -6.42
C ARG A 232 -33.17 0.20 -6.95
N GLU A 233 -32.92 0.30 -8.25
CA GLU A 233 -31.68 -0.18 -8.87
C GLU A 233 -30.45 0.48 -8.22
N THR A 234 -30.49 1.81 -8.11
CA THR A 234 -29.43 2.58 -7.44
C THR A 234 -29.27 2.16 -5.97
N THR A 235 -30.39 1.92 -5.27
CA THR A 235 -30.38 1.51 -3.86
C THR A 235 -29.75 0.12 -3.68
N LEU A 236 -30.05 -0.84 -4.55
CA LEU A 236 -29.46 -2.18 -4.52
C LEU A 236 -27.95 -2.17 -4.80
N VAL A 237 -27.50 -1.36 -5.77
CA VAL A 237 -26.07 -1.18 -6.04
C VAL A 237 -25.37 -0.55 -4.83
N ALA A 238 -25.95 0.49 -4.24
CA ALA A 238 -25.39 1.12 -3.05
C ALA A 238 -25.38 0.16 -1.85
N ALA A 239 -26.45 -0.62 -1.65
CA ALA A 239 -26.54 -1.61 -0.58
C ALA A 239 -25.48 -2.71 -0.72
N SER A 240 -25.35 -3.30 -1.91
CA SER A 240 -24.33 -4.33 -2.18
C SER A 240 -22.91 -3.81 -1.98
N THR A 241 -22.65 -2.56 -2.38
CA THR A 241 -21.36 -1.88 -2.15
C THR A 241 -21.11 -1.65 -0.67
N ALA A 242 -22.12 -1.20 0.08
CA ALA A 242 -22.01 -0.98 1.53
C ALA A 242 -21.75 -2.29 2.29
N ILE A 243 -22.43 -3.38 1.93
CA ILE A 243 -22.19 -4.72 2.52
C ILE A 243 -20.75 -5.16 2.23
N ARG A 244 -20.28 -5.01 0.99
CA ARG A 244 -18.90 -5.35 0.61
C ARG A 244 -17.87 -4.58 1.43
N GLU A 245 -18.03 -3.26 1.57
CA GLU A 245 -17.13 -2.43 2.37
C GLU A 245 -17.20 -2.76 3.86
N LEU A 246 -18.38 -3.07 4.39
CA LEU A 246 -18.57 -3.49 5.78
C LEU A 246 -17.82 -4.79 6.08
N ILE A 247 -17.97 -5.82 5.24
CA ILE A 247 -17.30 -7.11 5.42
C ILE A 247 -15.77 -6.99 5.25
N LYS A 248 -15.32 -6.09 4.37
CA LYS A 248 -13.90 -5.79 4.17
C LYS A 248 -13.29 -5.15 5.43
N ARG A 249 -13.98 -4.18 6.03
CA ARG A 249 -13.48 -3.36 7.15
C ARG A 249 -13.69 -4.01 8.52
N GLU A 250 -14.83 -4.68 8.74
CA GLU A 250 -15.17 -5.30 10.02
C GLU A 250 -15.04 -6.83 9.96
N SER A 251 -13.87 -7.35 10.32
CA SER A 251 -13.57 -8.79 10.21
C SER A 251 -14.51 -9.67 11.03
N ARG A 252 -15.04 -9.20 12.17
CA ARG A 252 -15.92 -9.99 13.03
C ARG A 252 -17.30 -10.25 12.42
N SER A 253 -17.76 -9.35 11.55
CA SER A 253 -19.05 -9.50 10.86
C SER A 253 -19.08 -10.70 9.90
N ARG A 254 -17.90 -11.18 9.45
CA ARG A 254 -17.76 -12.36 8.58
C ARG A 254 -18.26 -13.66 9.22
N PHE A 255 -18.38 -13.68 10.55
CA PHE A 255 -18.83 -14.85 11.32
C PHE A 255 -20.30 -14.74 11.73
N ASN A 256 -21.04 -13.78 11.21
CA ASN A 256 -22.48 -13.71 11.45
C ASN A 256 -23.19 -14.86 10.72
N ASP A 257 -24.02 -15.61 11.43
CA ASP A 257 -24.71 -16.78 10.90
C ASP A 257 -25.85 -16.44 9.93
N ASP A 258 -26.42 -15.23 10.05
CA ASP A 258 -27.51 -14.74 9.19
C ASP A 258 -26.99 -14.07 7.90
N LEU A 259 -25.67 -13.93 7.75
CA LEU A 259 -25.05 -13.29 6.60
C LEU A 259 -25.29 -14.04 5.27
N PRO A 260 -25.21 -15.39 5.19
CA PRO A 260 -25.59 -16.12 3.98
C PRO A 260 -27.04 -15.83 3.55
N THR A 261 -27.98 -15.84 4.50
CA THR A 261 -29.38 -15.51 4.25
C THR A 261 -29.54 -14.08 3.71
N LEU A 262 -28.77 -13.13 4.24
CA LEU A 262 -28.75 -11.76 3.70
C LEU A 262 -28.20 -11.71 2.26
N ILE A 263 -27.11 -12.41 1.97
CA ILE A 263 -26.54 -12.46 0.61
C ILE A 263 -27.62 -12.97 -0.37
N ASP A 264 -28.29 -14.07 -0.04
CA ASP A 264 -29.34 -14.63 -0.88
C ASP A 264 -30.54 -13.68 -1.00
N SER A 265 -30.87 -12.93 0.06
CA SER A 265 -31.94 -11.93 0.05
C SER A 265 -31.63 -10.76 -0.89
N VAL A 266 -30.37 -10.31 -0.95
CA VAL A 266 -29.92 -9.23 -1.85
C VAL A 266 -29.95 -9.70 -3.31
N GLU A 267 -29.46 -10.91 -3.59
CA GLU A 267 -29.49 -11.50 -4.93
C GLU A 267 -30.93 -11.68 -5.43
N ASN A 268 -31.82 -12.22 -4.58
CA ASN A 268 -33.23 -12.37 -4.89
C ASN A 268 -33.93 -11.01 -5.11
N ALA A 269 -33.66 -10.01 -4.27
CA ALA A 269 -34.23 -8.68 -4.43
C ALA A 269 -33.79 -8.03 -5.75
N ALA A 270 -32.53 -8.21 -6.16
CA ALA A 270 -32.06 -7.71 -7.45
C ALA A 270 -32.76 -8.40 -8.63
N GLN A 271 -32.95 -9.72 -8.55
CA GLN A 271 -33.65 -10.47 -9.59
C GLN A 271 -35.13 -10.11 -9.71
N ILE A 272 -35.80 -9.84 -8.58
CA ILE A 272 -37.22 -9.45 -8.55
C ILE A 272 -37.43 -8.03 -9.09
N VAL A 273 -36.54 -7.10 -8.74
CA VAL A 273 -36.63 -5.70 -9.21
C VAL A 273 -36.28 -5.57 -10.69
N ALA A 274 -35.52 -6.53 -11.24
CA ALA A 274 -35.11 -6.51 -12.63
C ALA A 274 -36.26 -6.93 -13.57
N GLU A 275 -36.59 -6.06 -14.53
CA GLU A 275 -37.46 -6.43 -15.66
C GLU A 275 -36.74 -7.35 -16.66
N ASP A 276 -35.41 -7.23 -16.76
CA ASP A 276 -34.51 -8.08 -17.56
C ASP A 276 -33.41 -8.69 -16.68
N SER A 277 -33.24 -10.02 -16.76
CA SER A 277 -32.22 -10.76 -16.00
C SER A 277 -30.78 -10.34 -16.32
N HIS A 278 -30.55 -9.60 -17.42
CA HIS A 278 -29.24 -9.09 -17.83
C HIS A 278 -29.02 -7.59 -17.57
N ALA A 279 -29.87 -6.94 -16.76
CA ALA A 279 -29.68 -5.53 -16.43
C ALA A 279 -28.29 -5.28 -15.78
N PRO A 280 -27.58 -4.18 -16.13
CA PRO A 280 -26.23 -3.92 -15.63
C PRO A 280 -26.13 -3.89 -14.10
N PHE A 281 -27.16 -3.38 -13.41
CA PHE A 281 -27.17 -3.31 -11.95
C PHE A 281 -27.21 -4.71 -11.30
N VAL A 282 -27.92 -5.67 -11.90
CA VAL A 282 -27.98 -7.07 -11.42
C VAL A 282 -26.59 -7.69 -11.47
N THR A 283 -25.88 -7.52 -12.58
CA THR A 283 -24.50 -8.03 -12.74
C THR A 283 -23.57 -7.46 -11.66
N ILE A 284 -23.68 -6.16 -11.37
CA ILE A 284 -22.88 -5.50 -10.31
C ILE A 284 -23.22 -6.09 -8.94
N VAL A 285 -24.51 -6.22 -8.60
CA VAL A 285 -24.96 -6.76 -7.31
C VAL A 285 -24.52 -8.20 -7.13
N LEU A 286 -24.72 -9.07 -8.13
CA LEU A 286 -24.30 -10.48 -8.08
C LEU A 286 -22.79 -10.61 -7.93
N ARG A 287 -22.00 -9.78 -8.63
CA ARG A 287 -20.54 -9.74 -8.46
C ARG A 287 -20.15 -9.37 -7.03
N HIS A 288 -20.73 -8.32 -6.48
CA HIS A 288 -20.47 -7.90 -5.10
C HIS A 288 -20.82 -9.02 -4.10
N MET A 289 -21.98 -9.68 -4.28
CA MET A 289 -22.42 -10.76 -3.41
C MET A 289 -21.57 -12.02 -3.55
N CYS A 290 -21.09 -12.35 -4.75
CA CYS A 290 -20.10 -13.40 -4.95
C CYS A 290 -18.78 -13.11 -4.21
N GLU A 291 -18.28 -11.87 -4.28
CA GLU A 291 -17.08 -11.46 -3.55
C GLU A 291 -17.28 -11.57 -2.03
N VAL A 292 -18.43 -11.10 -1.51
CA VAL A 292 -18.78 -11.21 -0.09
C VAL A 292 -18.88 -12.67 0.34
N ARG A 293 -19.58 -13.52 -0.43
CA ARG A 293 -19.70 -14.97 -0.18
C ARG A 293 -18.33 -15.63 -0.11
N ALA A 294 -17.44 -15.32 -1.04
CA ALA A 294 -16.09 -15.85 -1.04
C ALA A 294 -15.26 -15.39 0.17
N VAL A 295 -15.39 -14.13 0.61
CA VAL A 295 -14.72 -13.63 1.83
C VAL A 295 -15.24 -14.35 3.08
N VAL A 296 -16.54 -14.56 3.18
CA VAL A 296 -17.18 -15.27 4.30
C VAL A 296 -16.77 -16.73 4.34
N SER A 297 -16.83 -17.44 3.20
CA SER A 297 -16.41 -18.85 3.12
C SER A 297 -14.95 -19.03 3.50
N ARG A 298 -14.06 -18.14 3.05
CA ARG A 298 -12.65 -18.15 3.49
C ARG A 298 -12.51 -17.92 4.98
N ALA A 299 -13.23 -16.96 5.55
CA ALA A 299 -13.17 -16.68 7.00
C ALA A 299 -13.65 -17.89 7.83
N LYS A 300 -14.72 -18.57 7.39
CA LYS A 300 -15.21 -19.80 8.02
C LYS A 300 -14.26 -20.98 7.84
N GLY A 301 -13.65 -21.13 6.66
CA GLY A 301 -12.64 -22.16 6.38
C GLY A 301 -11.37 -22.02 7.24
N LEU A 302 -11.00 -20.80 7.66
CA LEU A 302 -9.89 -20.59 8.59
C LEU A 302 -10.20 -21.04 10.04
N LEU A 303 -11.47 -21.24 10.40
CA LEU A 303 -11.88 -21.79 11.70
C LEU A 303 -11.95 -23.33 11.68
N ILE A 304 -12.08 -23.91 10.49
CA ILE A 304 -12.13 -25.35 10.30
C ILE A 304 -10.70 -25.78 9.97
N GLN A 305 -10.00 -26.34 10.96
CA GLN A 305 -8.74 -27.05 10.71
C GLN A 305 -9.10 -28.39 10.04
N GLU A 306 -9.41 -28.35 8.75
CA GLU A 306 -9.61 -29.56 7.97
C GLU A 306 -8.24 -30.16 7.64
N GLU A 307 -7.99 -31.36 8.17
CA GLU A 307 -6.97 -32.28 7.70
C GLU A 307 -7.18 -32.47 6.19
N GLU A 308 -6.17 -32.14 5.37
CA GLU A 308 -6.24 -32.35 3.93
C GLU A 308 -6.63 -33.79 3.59
N PRO A 309 -7.69 -33.99 2.78
CA PRO A 309 -7.81 -35.17 1.96
C PRO A 309 -7.35 -34.82 0.55
N LEU A 310 -6.37 -35.60 0.10
CA LEU A 310 -5.93 -35.73 -1.29
C LEU A 310 -7.12 -35.80 -2.27
N GLU A 311 -6.99 -35.02 -3.33
CA GLU A 311 -7.58 -35.20 -4.67
C GLU A 311 -9.10 -35.26 -4.82
N THR A 312 -9.66 -34.23 -5.46
CA THR A 312 -10.47 -34.40 -6.69
C THR A 312 -10.64 -33.04 -7.39
N PHE A 313 -10.13 -32.92 -8.61
CA PHE A 313 -10.27 -31.72 -9.45
C PHE A 313 -11.70 -31.64 -10.03
N PRO A 314 -12.50 -30.60 -9.74
CA PRO A 314 -13.70 -30.32 -10.51
C PRO A 314 -13.31 -29.48 -11.74
N THR A 315 -13.53 -30.04 -12.92
CA THR A 315 -13.53 -29.31 -14.18
C THR A 315 -14.74 -28.37 -14.19
N THR A 316 -14.54 -27.10 -13.85
CA THR A 316 -15.58 -26.09 -14.06
C THR A 316 -15.55 -25.67 -15.53
N THR A 317 -16.64 -25.96 -16.22
CA THR A 317 -16.93 -25.63 -17.62
C THR A 317 -16.70 -24.16 -17.95
N ALA A 318 -15.69 -23.91 -18.79
CA ALA A 318 -15.49 -22.64 -19.46
C ALA A 318 -16.26 -22.61 -20.79
N THR A 319 -17.02 -21.54 -20.99
CA THR A 319 -17.62 -21.14 -22.26
C THR A 319 -16.56 -21.04 -23.36
N SER A 320 -16.72 -21.86 -24.40
CA SER A 320 -16.10 -21.80 -25.74
C SER A 320 -14.99 -20.76 -25.98
N ARG A 321 -13.73 -21.17 -25.87
CA ARG A 321 -12.58 -20.68 -26.66
C ARG A 321 -11.67 -21.87 -26.96
N TYR A 322 -11.04 -21.89 -28.14
CA TYR A 322 -10.14 -22.96 -28.61
C TYR A 322 -9.20 -23.43 -27.47
N PRO A 323 -9.01 -24.75 -27.26
CA PRO A 323 -8.14 -25.25 -26.19
C PRO A 323 -6.71 -24.80 -26.46
N GLN A 324 -6.26 -23.78 -25.72
CA GLN A 324 -4.85 -23.42 -25.71
C GLN A 324 -4.11 -24.47 -24.88
N THR A 325 -3.11 -25.09 -25.48
CA THR A 325 -2.28 -26.08 -24.78
C THR A 325 -1.41 -25.35 -23.77
N LEU A 326 -1.73 -25.47 -22.49
CA LEU A 326 -0.91 -24.95 -21.40
C LEU A 326 0.33 -25.84 -21.27
N ILE A 327 1.50 -25.34 -21.68
CA ILE A 327 2.78 -26.00 -21.45
C ILE A 327 3.18 -25.74 -20.00
N MET A 328 3.31 -26.80 -19.21
CA MET A 328 3.66 -26.70 -17.80
C MET A 328 5.11 -26.21 -17.64
N PRO A 329 5.39 -25.30 -16.69
CA PRO A 329 6.77 -24.86 -16.40
C PRO A 329 7.52 -25.95 -15.63
N ARG A 330 8.00 -26.96 -16.35
CA ARG A 330 8.78 -28.06 -15.77
C ARG A 330 9.83 -28.57 -16.75
N ASP A 331 11.00 -28.89 -16.20
CA ASP A 331 12.07 -29.67 -16.83
C ASP A 331 12.75 -29.05 -18.07
N ARG A 332 12.59 -27.75 -18.36
CA ARG A 332 13.34 -27.09 -19.45
C ARG A 332 14.79 -26.81 -19.07
N HIS A 333 15.04 -26.41 -17.83
CA HIS A 333 16.36 -26.19 -17.25
C HIS A 333 16.31 -26.38 -15.72
N ASP A 334 17.47 -26.31 -15.04
CA ASP A 334 17.57 -26.52 -13.59
C ASP A 334 16.78 -25.51 -12.75
N ASN A 335 16.53 -24.31 -13.29
CA ASN A 335 15.74 -23.28 -12.64
C ASN A 335 14.25 -23.24 -13.07
N ASP A 336 13.78 -24.24 -13.82
CA ASP A 336 12.41 -24.30 -14.31
C ASP A 336 11.52 -25.13 -13.38
N ASN A 337 10.88 -24.46 -12.42
CA ASN A 337 10.06 -25.10 -11.40
C ASN A 337 8.60 -24.61 -11.46
N ILE A 338 7.67 -25.53 -11.16
CA ILE A 338 6.23 -25.22 -11.00
C ILE A 338 6.03 -24.29 -9.80
N ASP A 339 6.68 -24.59 -8.68
CA ASP A 339 6.63 -23.80 -7.46
C ASP A 339 7.60 -22.63 -7.57
N MET A 340 7.06 -21.40 -7.59
CA MET A 340 7.85 -20.18 -7.72
C MET A 340 8.90 -20.03 -6.59
N THR A 341 8.64 -20.58 -5.40
CA THR A 341 9.53 -20.45 -4.25
C THR A 341 10.85 -21.21 -4.42
N LYS A 342 10.88 -22.15 -5.37
CA LYS A 342 12.06 -22.93 -5.73
C LYS A 342 12.87 -22.31 -6.87
N ILE A 343 12.36 -21.24 -7.49
CA ILE A 343 13.03 -20.54 -8.59
C ILE A 343 14.08 -19.57 -8.02
N LYS A 344 15.33 -19.74 -8.43
CA LYS A 344 16.41 -18.80 -8.12
C LYS A 344 16.16 -17.46 -8.83
N ILE A 345 16.33 -16.36 -8.09
CA ILE A 345 16.11 -15.00 -8.59
C ILE A 345 17.06 -14.70 -9.76
N PHE A 346 18.36 -14.92 -9.58
CA PHE A 346 19.34 -14.77 -10.68
C PHE A 346 19.23 -15.94 -11.66
N PRO A 347 19.36 -15.70 -12.98
CA PRO A 347 19.39 -16.77 -13.97
C PRO A 347 20.51 -17.76 -13.70
N THR A 348 20.23 -19.06 -13.81
CA THR A 348 21.27 -20.08 -13.71
C THR A 348 22.02 -20.21 -15.03
N ARG A 349 23.20 -20.83 -15.00
CA ARG A 349 23.95 -21.11 -16.22
C ARG A 349 23.15 -21.96 -17.21
N LYS A 350 22.46 -23.02 -16.75
CA LYS A 350 21.67 -23.89 -17.63
C LYS A 350 20.44 -23.18 -18.19
N GLU A 351 19.87 -22.23 -17.44
CA GLU A 351 18.82 -21.35 -17.93
C GLU A 351 19.32 -20.38 -19.01
N ILE A 352 20.50 -19.77 -18.83
CA ILE A 352 21.12 -18.86 -19.81
C ILE A 352 21.46 -19.59 -21.12
N LEU A 353 21.89 -20.85 -21.04
CA LEU A 353 22.28 -21.67 -22.19
C LEU A 353 21.10 -22.46 -22.79
N SER A 354 19.89 -22.32 -22.26
CA SER A 354 18.71 -23.05 -22.73
C SER A 354 18.08 -22.35 -23.94
N ASP A 355 17.84 -23.11 -25.01
CA ASP A 355 17.11 -22.64 -26.19
C ASP A 355 15.58 -22.72 -26.02
N GLU A 356 15.10 -23.40 -24.96
CA GLU A 356 13.67 -23.54 -24.68
C GLU A 356 13.03 -22.22 -24.24
N PRO A 357 11.83 -21.86 -24.75
CA PRO A 357 11.15 -20.63 -24.38
C PRO A 357 10.72 -20.64 -22.90
N GLU A 358 10.89 -19.49 -22.23
CA GLU A 358 10.49 -19.30 -20.84
C GLU A 358 8.96 -19.31 -20.67
N PHE A 359 8.48 -19.78 -19.52
CA PHE A 359 7.04 -19.77 -19.23
C PHE A 359 6.67 -18.39 -18.70
N LEU A 360 6.00 -17.62 -19.55
CA LEU A 360 5.50 -16.30 -19.23
C LEU A 360 3.97 -16.36 -19.12
N PRO A 361 3.42 -16.42 -17.89
CA PRO A 361 1.98 -16.45 -17.69
C PRO A 361 1.33 -15.12 -18.08
N SER A 362 0.07 -15.18 -18.52
CA SER A 362 -0.72 -13.99 -18.84
C SER A 362 -1.29 -13.33 -17.58
N THR A 363 -1.30 -11.99 -17.57
CA THR A 363 -2.01 -11.18 -16.57
C THR A 363 -3.53 -11.22 -16.76
N ASP A 364 -4.02 -11.66 -17.92
CA ASP A 364 -5.44 -11.85 -18.21
C ASP A 364 -5.99 -13.05 -17.44
N LEU A 365 -6.98 -12.81 -16.58
CA LEU A 365 -7.56 -13.86 -15.72
C LEU A 365 -8.30 -14.94 -16.52
N ASP A 366 -8.76 -14.65 -17.73
CA ASP A 366 -9.47 -15.60 -18.58
C ASP A 366 -8.52 -16.58 -19.32
N MET A 367 -7.21 -16.31 -19.28
CA MET A 367 -6.20 -17.18 -19.87
C MET A 367 -5.85 -18.36 -18.95
N PRO A 368 -5.59 -19.55 -19.52
CA PRO A 368 -5.31 -20.76 -18.73
C PRO A 368 -4.05 -20.60 -17.88
N HIS A 369 -4.12 -21.11 -16.66
CA HIS A 369 -3.02 -21.15 -15.70
C HIS A 369 -3.08 -22.45 -14.90
N PHE A 370 -1.92 -22.98 -14.48
CA PHE A 370 -1.87 -24.26 -13.76
C PHE A 370 -2.30 -24.14 -12.28
N LEU A 371 -2.10 -22.96 -11.68
CA LEU A 371 -2.65 -22.63 -10.35
C LEU A 371 -4.12 -22.22 -10.43
N THR A 372 -4.96 -22.88 -9.63
CA THR A 372 -6.40 -22.61 -9.52
C THR A 372 -6.72 -21.55 -8.45
N ASN A 373 -5.87 -21.39 -7.43
CA ASN A 373 -6.01 -20.35 -6.40
C ASN A 373 -5.69 -18.97 -7.01
N PRO A 374 -6.63 -18.00 -7.02
CA PRO A 374 -6.41 -16.69 -7.63
C PRO A 374 -5.26 -15.89 -7.01
N ALA A 375 -5.03 -16.02 -5.70
CA ALA A 375 -3.97 -15.28 -5.01
C ALA A 375 -2.59 -15.86 -5.34
N GLU A 376 -2.45 -17.18 -5.29
CA GLU A 376 -1.20 -17.87 -5.65
C GLU A 376 -0.87 -17.65 -7.14
N ARG A 377 -1.88 -17.71 -8.01
CA ARG A 377 -1.74 -17.37 -9.42
C ARG A 377 -1.24 -15.95 -9.61
N HIS A 378 -1.85 -14.98 -8.93
CA HIS A 378 -1.44 -13.57 -9.05
C HIS A 378 0.02 -13.39 -8.64
N LEU A 379 0.44 -14.02 -7.54
CA LEU A 379 1.83 -14.01 -7.09
C LEU A 379 2.78 -14.69 -8.10
N ASP A 380 2.42 -15.86 -8.62
CA ASP A 380 3.26 -16.60 -9.58
C ASP A 380 3.44 -15.79 -10.87
N THR A 381 2.33 -15.24 -11.38
CA THR A 381 2.33 -14.43 -12.59
C THR A 381 3.23 -13.21 -12.44
N HIS A 382 3.04 -12.43 -11.38
CA HIS A 382 3.86 -11.23 -11.18
C HIS A 382 5.31 -11.54 -10.84
N PHE A 383 5.60 -12.63 -10.12
CA PHE A 383 6.98 -13.06 -9.87
C PHE A 383 7.71 -13.38 -11.17
N ARG A 384 7.12 -14.23 -12.03
CA ARG A 384 7.75 -14.67 -13.29
C ARG A 384 7.93 -13.51 -14.26
N LEU A 385 6.91 -12.66 -14.42
CA LEU A 385 6.99 -11.49 -15.29
C LEU A 385 8.02 -10.47 -14.80
N LEU A 386 8.02 -10.13 -13.50
CA LEU A 386 9.01 -9.21 -12.94
C LEU A 386 10.43 -9.74 -13.10
N ARG A 387 10.64 -11.03 -12.87
CA ARG A 387 11.93 -11.68 -13.04
C ARG A 387 12.38 -11.63 -14.51
N HIS A 388 11.49 -11.93 -15.45
CA HIS A 388 11.76 -11.82 -16.88
C HIS A 388 12.08 -10.37 -17.29
N ASP A 389 11.29 -9.39 -16.86
CA ASP A 389 11.55 -7.97 -17.16
C ASP A 389 12.89 -7.49 -16.59
N THR A 390 13.31 -8.05 -15.44
CA THR A 390 14.58 -7.69 -14.80
C THR A 390 15.80 -8.34 -15.46
N PHE A 391 15.68 -9.60 -15.88
CA PHE A 391 16.83 -10.43 -16.29
C PHE A 391 16.78 -10.94 -17.73
N GLY A 392 15.70 -10.74 -18.48
CA GLY A 392 15.53 -11.25 -19.85
C GLY A 392 16.63 -10.76 -20.78
N GLU A 393 16.82 -9.43 -20.88
CA GLU A 393 17.90 -8.85 -21.69
C GLU A 393 19.29 -9.29 -21.22
N LEU A 394 19.49 -9.44 -19.90
CA LEU A 394 20.76 -9.93 -19.35
C LEU A 394 21.01 -11.39 -19.74
N LYS A 395 19.98 -12.23 -19.70
CA LYS A 395 20.05 -13.65 -20.05
C LYS A 395 20.46 -13.82 -21.50
N ASP A 396 19.77 -13.12 -22.41
CA ASP A 396 20.05 -13.18 -23.85
C ASP A 396 21.48 -12.70 -24.17
N LEU A 397 21.90 -11.59 -23.55
CA LEU A 397 23.26 -11.08 -23.67
C LEU A 397 24.29 -12.10 -23.17
N LEU A 398 24.12 -12.63 -21.97
CA LEU A 398 25.04 -13.59 -21.38
C LEU A 398 25.11 -14.89 -22.18
N GLY A 399 23.98 -15.37 -22.72
CA GLY A 399 23.93 -16.53 -23.61
C GLY A 399 24.81 -16.32 -24.84
N GLY A 400 24.66 -15.18 -25.52
CA GLY A 400 25.50 -14.81 -26.66
C GLY A 400 26.99 -14.70 -26.30
N LEU A 401 27.32 -14.12 -25.14
CA LEU A 401 28.71 -14.01 -24.67
C LEU A 401 29.32 -15.38 -24.35
N MET A 402 28.56 -16.27 -23.69
CA MET A 402 29.02 -17.63 -23.37
C MET A 402 29.22 -18.47 -24.62
N GLN A 403 28.34 -18.34 -25.61
CA GLN A 403 28.50 -19.00 -26.91
C GLN A 403 29.74 -18.50 -27.64
N ALA A 404 29.97 -17.18 -27.67
CA ALA A 404 31.18 -16.60 -28.27
C ALA A 404 32.47 -17.06 -27.58
N VAL A 405 32.46 -17.20 -26.25
CA VAL A 405 33.57 -17.76 -25.46
C VAL A 405 33.79 -19.24 -25.77
N LYS A 406 32.72 -20.00 -26.01
CA LYS A 406 32.81 -21.41 -26.41
C LYS A 406 33.39 -21.57 -27.82
N ASP A 407 33.01 -20.69 -28.75
CA ASP A 407 33.45 -20.73 -30.15
C ASP A 407 34.90 -20.25 -30.33
N ASP A 408 35.31 -19.21 -29.59
CA ASP A 408 36.70 -18.73 -29.54
C ASP A 408 37.11 -18.41 -28.08
N PRO A 409 37.65 -19.39 -27.35
CA PRO A 409 38.09 -19.20 -25.97
C PRO A 409 39.23 -18.20 -25.80
N THR A 410 40.02 -17.97 -26.86
CA THR A 410 41.24 -17.17 -26.79
C THR A 410 41.00 -15.68 -27.09
N SER A 411 40.04 -15.37 -27.97
CA SER A 411 39.73 -13.99 -28.35
C SER A 411 38.24 -13.80 -28.72
N PRO A 412 37.32 -14.02 -27.77
CA PRO A 412 35.90 -13.98 -28.06
C PRO A 412 35.46 -12.58 -28.48
N LYS A 413 34.74 -12.48 -29.60
CA LYS A 413 34.13 -11.23 -30.07
C LYS A 413 32.89 -10.93 -29.24
N LEU A 414 33.08 -10.20 -28.16
CA LEU A 414 31.98 -9.81 -27.27
C LEU A 414 31.31 -8.54 -27.81
N SER A 415 30.02 -8.63 -28.10
CA SER A 415 29.16 -7.47 -28.42
C SER A 415 28.17 -7.28 -27.27
N PHE A 416 28.13 -6.07 -26.71
CA PHE A 416 27.21 -5.72 -25.63
C PHE A 416 25.96 -4.98 -26.11
N GLY A 417 25.85 -4.68 -27.41
CA GLY A 417 24.74 -3.89 -27.95
C GLY A 417 24.55 -2.58 -27.17
N ASP A 418 23.30 -2.29 -26.79
CA ASP A 418 22.93 -1.14 -25.95
C ASP A 418 23.11 -1.41 -24.44
N PHE A 419 23.46 -2.64 -24.05
CA PHE A 419 23.61 -3.02 -22.65
C PHE A 419 24.86 -2.38 -22.06
N ARG A 420 24.67 -1.56 -21.03
CA ARG A 420 25.74 -0.77 -20.41
C ARG A 420 26.58 -1.61 -19.44
N ALA A 421 27.40 -2.51 -19.96
CA ALA A 421 28.36 -3.30 -19.18
C ALA A 421 29.81 -2.83 -19.34
N ASN A 422 30.66 -3.17 -18.36
CA ASN A 422 32.10 -2.95 -18.43
C ASN A 422 32.81 -4.31 -18.44
N GLN A 423 33.66 -4.53 -19.43
CA GLN A 423 34.43 -5.77 -19.55
C GLN A 423 35.79 -5.66 -18.85
N TYR A 424 36.18 -6.73 -18.16
CA TYR A 424 37.49 -6.89 -17.54
C TYR A 424 38.08 -8.25 -17.92
N ALA A 425 39.10 -8.24 -18.78
CA ALA A 425 39.71 -9.46 -19.31
C ALA A 425 40.75 -10.07 -18.36
N GLY A 426 41.01 -11.38 -18.53
CA GLY A 426 41.98 -12.12 -17.71
C GLY A 426 41.59 -12.12 -16.23
N ALA A 427 40.29 -12.24 -15.95
CA ALA A 427 39.76 -12.28 -14.59
C ALA A 427 39.92 -13.69 -14.00
N TYR A 428 40.40 -13.79 -12.77
CA TYR A 428 40.50 -15.05 -12.03
C TYR A 428 40.32 -14.84 -10.53
N ILE A 429 39.91 -15.90 -9.83
CA ILE A 429 39.76 -15.90 -8.37
C ILE A 429 41.14 -16.10 -7.75
N SER A 430 41.68 -15.03 -7.18
CA SER A 430 43.06 -14.98 -6.70
C SER A 430 43.25 -15.41 -5.25
N TYR A 431 42.22 -15.21 -4.42
CA TYR A 431 42.23 -15.54 -3.00
C TYR A 431 40.79 -15.69 -2.49
N ILE A 432 40.59 -16.58 -1.52
CA ILE A 432 39.32 -16.78 -0.84
C ILE A 432 39.57 -16.57 0.65
N SER A 433 38.76 -15.72 1.26
CA SER A 433 38.80 -15.40 2.68
C SER A 433 37.46 -15.67 3.33
N PHE A 434 37.49 -16.06 4.59
CA PHE A 434 36.30 -16.13 5.42
C PHE A 434 36.44 -15.14 6.57
N ASP A 435 35.54 -14.16 6.63
CA ASP A 435 35.48 -13.16 7.69
C ASP A 435 34.25 -13.39 8.57
N ASN A 436 34.40 -13.31 9.90
CA ASN A 436 33.31 -13.57 10.85
C ASN A 436 32.12 -12.61 10.73
N ARG A 437 32.32 -11.42 10.16
CA ARG A 437 31.27 -10.40 9.95
C ARG A 437 30.78 -10.35 8.51
N ARG A 438 31.64 -10.63 7.53
CA ARG A 438 31.35 -10.51 6.10
C ARG A 438 31.15 -11.85 5.38
N ALA A 439 31.28 -12.97 6.10
CA ALA A 439 31.20 -14.33 5.60
C ALA A 439 32.25 -14.62 4.52
N LEU A 440 31.92 -15.50 3.57
CA LEU A 440 32.80 -15.90 2.47
C LEU A 440 32.99 -14.75 1.47
N GLU A 441 34.22 -14.23 1.41
CA GLU A 441 34.66 -13.21 0.45
C GLU A 441 35.75 -13.78 -0.46
N MET A 442 35.80 -13.26 -1.68
CA MET A 442 36.75 -13.67 -2.70
C MET A 442 37.41 -12.45 -3.32
N HIS A 443 38.67 -12.59 -3.72
CA HIS A 443 39.41 -11.57 -4.46
C HIS A 443 39.42 -11.92 -5.94
N LEU A 444 38.69 -11.16 -6.74
CA LEU A 444 38.78 -11.24 -8.20
C LEU A 444 39.91 -10.32 -8.68
N THR A 445 40.90 -10.90 -9.34
CA THR A 445 41.99 -10.16 -9.99
C THR A 445 41.77 -10.18 -11.49
N PHE A 446 41.95 -9.04 -12.14
CA PHE A 446 41.71 -8.87 -13.58
C PHE A 446 42.72 -7.89 -14.19
N THR A 447 42.79 -7.85 -15.53
CA THR A 447 43.65 -6.92 -16.25
C THR A 447 43.08 -5.50 -16.20
N GLN A 448 43.91 -4.52 -15.81
CA GLN A 448 43.46 -3.13 -15.72
C GLN A 448 42.94 -2.59 -17.07
N PRO A 449 41.96 -1.67 -17.08
CA PRO A 449 41.55 -0.98 -18.31
C PRO A 449 42.72 -0.24 -18.95
N GLY A 450 42.78 -0.21 -20.29
CA GLY A 450 43.88 0.44 -21.02
C GLY A 450 44.09 1.91 -20.63
N ALA A 451 43.00 2.64 -20.36
CA ALA A 451 43.03 4.03 -19.90
C ALA A 451 43.78 4.25 -18.58
N VAL A 452 43.99 3.18 -17.80
CA VAL A 452 44.56 3.23 -16.45
C VAL A 452 45.97 2.63 -16.39
N ARG A 453 46.32 1.70 -17.29
CA ARG A 453 47.61 0.98 -17.28
C ARG A 453 48.82 1.90 -17.31
N SER A 454 48.78 2.96 -18.13
CA SER A 454 49.88 3.91 -18.31
C SER A 454 49.94 5.01 -17.25
N LYS A 455 48.99 5.06 -16.31
CA LYS A 455 48.91 6.08 -15.27
C LYS A 455 49.80 5.73 -14.07
N SER A 456 50.35 6.74 -13.41
CA SER A 456 51.03 6.56 -12.12
C SER A 456 50.06 6.02 -11.05
N ALA A 457 50.59 5.43 -9.97
CA ALA A 457 49.75 4.88 -8.90
C ALA A 457 48.77 5.91 -8.29
N SER A 458 49.19 7.18 -8.17
CA SER A 458 48.35 8.28 -7.66
C SER A 458 47.24 8.66 -8.63
N GLU A 459 47.56 8.80 -9.92
CA GLU A 459 46.56 9.12 -10.96
C GLU A 459 45.57 7.98 -11.17
N ARG A 460 46.05 6.74 -11.06
CA ARG A 460 45.23 5.52 -11.09
C ARG A 460 44.26 5.46 -9.91
N ARG A 461 44.75 5.77 -8.71
CA ARG A 461 43.91 5.87 -7.50
C ARG A 461 42.79 6.87 -7.72
N LYS A 462 43.13 8.08 -8.16
CA LYS A 462 42.16 9.14 -8.46
C LYS A 462 41.12 8.70 -9.49
N TRP A 463 41.56 8.06 -10.59
CA TRP A 463 40.65 7.57 -11.62
C TRP A 463 39.65 6.53 -11.08
N TRP A 464 40.11 5.58 -10.27
CA TRP A 464 39.23 4.59 -9.66
C TRP A 464 38.29 5.21 -8.64
N GLU A 465 38.73 6.19 -7.85
CA GLU A 465 37.89 6.90 -6.87
C GLU A 465 36.79 7.72 -7.54
N GLU A 466 37.09 8.39 -8.66
CA GLU A 466 36.11 9.17 -9.45
C GLU A 466 35.17 8.27 -10.27
N SER A 467 35.60 7.05 -10.60
CA SER A 467 34.82 6.12 -11.41
C SER A 467 33.70 5.45 -10.61
N ARG A 468 32.47 5.50 -11.13
CA ARG A 468 31.33 4.73 -10.60
C ARG A 468 31.41 3.22 -10.88
N ARG A 469 32.47 2.75 -11.54
CA ARG A 469 32.67 1.32 -11.83
C ARG A 469 33.10 0.56 -10.56
N LEU A 470 32.64 -0.68 -10.42
CA LEU A 470 33.00 -1.59 -9.33
C LEU A 470 32.80 -0.98 -7.93
N ILE A 471 31.80 -0.11 -7.76
CA ILE A 471 31.39 0.35 -6.43
C ILE A 471 30.73 -0.80 -5.67
N GLU A 472 30.65 -0.67 -4.35
CA GLU A 472 29.96 -1.65 -3.50
C GLU A 472 28.51 -1.86 -3.98
N GLY A 473 28.08 -3.12 -4.03
CA GLY A 473 26.75 -3.52 -4.50
C GLY A 473 26.63 -3.77 -6.01
N VAL A 474 27.66 -3.47 -6.82
CA VAL A 474 27.63 -3.76 -8.25
C VAL A 474 27.64 -5.28 -8.50
N LEU A 475 26.71 -5.73 -9.35
CA LEU A 475 26.66 -7.10 -9.86
C LEU A 475 27.74 -7.32 -10.92
N LEU A 476 28.45 -8.44 -10.81
CA LEU A 476 29.45 -8.90 -11.76
C LEU A 476 29.05 -10.27 -12.30
N SER A 477 29.18 -10.43 -13.61
CA SER A 477 29.10 -11.72 -14.29
C SER A 477 30.51 -12.21 -14.56
N PHE A 478 30.91 -13.31 -13.91
CA PHE A 478 32.21 -13.94 -14.10
C PHE A 478 32.05 -15.12 -15.05
N ILE A 479 32.71 -15.06 -16.20
CA ILE A 479 32.69 -16.11 -17.23
C ILE A 479 34.12 -16.64 -17.36
N SER A 480 34.27 -17.96 -17.29
CA SER A 480 35.55 -18.66 -17.47
C SER A 480 35.34 -19.83 -18.42
N PHE A 481 36.39 -20.23 -19.14
CA PHE A 481 36.39 -21.43 -19.97
C PHE A 481 37.50 -22.35 -19.50
N GLN A 482 37.14 -23.51 -18.96
CA GLN A 482 38.08 -24.50 -18.44
C GLN A 482 37.56 -25.91 -18.77
N HIS A 483 38.45 -26.85 -19.03
CA HIS A 483 38.09 -28.26 -19.30
C HIS A 483 37.03 -28.44 -20.40
N ASP A 484 37.09 -27.62 -21.46
CA ASP A 484 36.11 -27.62 -22.57
C ASP A 484 34.68 -27.21 -22.14
N GLU A 485 34.55 -26.55 -20.98
CA GLU A 485 33.28 -26.14 -20.40
C GLU A 485 33.30 -24.65 -20.03
N VAL A 486 32.22 -23.94 -20.39
CA VAL A 486 32.01 -22.54 -19.99
C VAL A 486 31.47 -22.52 -18.57
N HIS A 487 32.18 -21.94 -17.62
CA HIS A 487 31.70 -21.69 -16.26
C HIS A 487 31.19 -20.27 -16.11
N HIS A 488 30.13 -20.10 -15.32
CA HIS A 488 29.53 -18.80 -15.05
C HIS A 488 29.11 -18.68 -13.59
N LEU A 489 29.44 -17.54 -12.97
CA LEU A 489 29.09 -17.20 -11.59
C LEU A 489 28.71 -15.72 -11.49
N PHE A 490 27.74 -15.42 -10.62
CA PHE A 490 27.41 -14.05 -10.25
C PHE A 490 28.11 -13.66 -8.94
N PHE A 491 28.74 -12.49 -8.96
CA PHE A 491 29.37 -11.89 -7.79
C PHE A 491 28.79 -10.51 -7.50
N ILE A 492 28.82 -10.11 -6.24
CA ILE A 492 28.50 -8.75 -5.80
C ILE A 492 29.75 -8.14 -5.19
N VAL A 493 30.12 -6.94 -5.63
CA VAL A 493 31.25 -6.20 -5.07
C VAL A 493 30.97 -5.84 -3.61
N THR A 494 31.82 -6.29 -2.69
CA THR A 494 31.73 -5.94 -1.27
C THR A 494 32.68 -4.83 -0.89
N GLN A 495 33.85 -4.78 -1.52
CA GLN A 495 34.81 -3.73 -1.23
C GLN A 495 35.63 -3.32 -2.45
N LYS A 496 35.60 -2.00 -2.70
CA LYS A 496 36.48 -1.31 -3.65
C LYS A 496 37.68 -0.72 -2.91
N ASN A 497 38.82 -1.37 -3.02
CA ASN A 497 40.05 -0.91 -2.39
C ASN A 497 40.96 -0.18 -3.39
N THR A 498 41.12 1.13 -3.19
CA THR A 498 42.04 1.99 -3.96
C THR A 498 43.30 2.35 -3.18
N ASP A 499 43.50 1.78 -1.98
CA ASP A 499 44.62 2.13 -1.13
C ASP A 499 45.95 1.57 -1.63
N THR A 500 46.92 2.46 -1.86
CA THR A 500 48.26 2.12 -2.34
C THR A 500 49.10 1.39 -1.30
N GLY A 501 48.71 1.44 -0.02
CA GLY A 501 49.39 0.74 1.07
C GLY A 501 49.14 -0.76 1.13
N LYS A 502 48.03 -1.25 0.56
CA LYS A 502 47.69 -2.69 0.58
C LYS A 502 48.17 -3.39 -0.70
N ASP A 503 48.69 -4.61 -0.57
CA ASP A 503 49.19 -5.41 -1.70
C ASP A 503 48.12 -5.80 -2.72
N HIS A 504 46.86 -5.84 -2.28
CA HIS A 504 45.70 -6.22 -3.08
C HIS A 504 44.74 -5.03 -3.20
N GLY A 505 44.66 -4.43 -4.39
CA GLY A 505 43.82 -3.28 -4.68
C GLY A 505 43.90 -2.82 -6.13
N LEU A 506 43.14 -1.78 -6.48
CA LEU A 506 43.01 -1.28 -7.85
C LEU A 506 44.14 -0.31 -8.25
N SER A 507 44.88 0.23 -7.27
CA SER A 507 45.79 1.37 -7.48
C SER A 507 47.28 1.03 -7.50
N LYS A 508 47.68 -0.13 -6.97
CA LYS A 508 49.10 -0.42 -6.70
C LYS A 508 49.85 -1.05 -7.87
N LYS A 509 49.23 -1.99 -8.59
CA LYS A 509 49.86 -2.73 -9.69
C LYS A 509 49.49 -2.13 -11.05
N ASP A 510 50.46 -2.09 -11.97
CA ASP A 510 50.27 -1.43 -13.26
C ASP A 510 49.35 -2.19 -14.22
N TYR A 511 49.42 -3.52 -14.17
CA TYR A 511 48.72 -4.39 -15.12
C TYR A 511 47.53 -5.13 -14.53
N GLN A 512 47.49 -5.27 -13.21
CA GLN A 512 46.45 -6.02 -12.50
C GLN A 512 45.67 -5.13 -11.54
N GLY A 513 44.37 -5.34 -11.43
CA GLY A 513 43.50 -4.77 -10.41
C GLY A 513 42.81 -5.88 -9.65
N THR A 514 42.66 -5.73 -8.33
CA THR A 514 41.97 -6.70 -7.48
C THR A 514 40.78 -6.04 -6.79
N ILE A 515 39.64 -6.73 -6.78
CA ILE A 515 38.40 -6.31 -6.10
C ILE A 515 37.91 -7.41 -5.15
N THR A 516 37.33 -7.03 -4.02
CA THR A 516 36.74 -7.98 -3.07
C THR A 516 35.25 -8.13 -3.37
N VAL A 517 34.81 -9.39 -3.46
CA VAL A 517 33.46 -9.76 -3.86
C VAL A 517 32.92 -10.89 -3.00
N LYS A 518 31.60 -11.09 -3.05
CA LYS A 518 30.92 -12.28 -2.54
C LYS A 518 30.07 -12.90 -3.63
N LEU A 519 29.80 -14.19 -3.55
CA LEU A 519 28.85 -14.85 -4.46
C LEU A 519 27.44 -14.25 -4.27
N ALA A 520 26.69 -14.11 -5.37
CA ALA A 520 25.32 -13.64 -5.34
C ALA A 520 24.36 -14.69 -4.76
N SER A 521 24.61 -15.98 -5.03
CA SER A 521 23.98 -17.12 -4.39
C SER A 521 25.03 -17.93 -3.62
N GLN A 522 24.68 -18.39 -2.41
CA GLN A 522 25.59 -19.15 -1.54
C GLN A 522 25.20 -20.63 -1.47
N ASP A 523 24.61 -21.15 -2.53
CA ASP A 523 24.34 -22.58 -2.64
C ASP A 523 25.62 -23.38 -2.81
N GLN A 524 25.58 -24.63 -2.33
CA GLN A 524 26.74 -25.50 -2.28
C GLN A 524 27.43 -25.66 -3.65
N ILE A 525 26.64 -25.75 -4.73
CA ILE A 525 27.15 -25.95 -6.10
C ILE A 525 27.97 -24.74 -6.57
N GLU A 526 27.48 -23.53 -6.36
CA GLU A 526 28.20 -22.30 -6.75
C GLU A 526 29.46 -22.08 -5.90
N VAL A 527 29.40 -22.38 -4.60
CA VAL A 527 30.56 -22.31 -3.70
C VAL A 527 31.64 -23.31 -4.12
N GLU A 528 31.27 -24.57 -4.39
CA GLU A 528 32.19 -25.59 -4.89
C GLU A 528 32.79 -25.19 -6.25
N SER A 529 31.98 -24.63 -7.14
CA SER A 529 32.45 -24.15 -8.45
C SER A 529 33.46 -23.01 -8.30
N ALA A 530 33.18 -22.03 -7.43
CA ALA A 530 34.10 -20.93 -7.17
C ALA A 530 35.41 -21.41 -6.53
N LEU A 531 35.36 -22.41 -5.65
CA LEU A 531 36.54 -23.02 -5.05
C LEU A 531 37.40 -23.73 -6.11
N ARG A 532 36.79 -24.54 -6.99
CA ARG A 532 37.51 -25.21 -8.10
C ARG A 532 38.15 -24.20 -9.05
N LEU A 533 37.41 -23.17 -9.44
CA LEU A 533 37.92 -22.10 -10.30
C LEU A 533 39.07 -21.29 -9.66
N SER A 534 39.22 -21.34 -8.33
CA SER A 534 40.33 -20.68 -7.63
C SER A 534 41.61 -21.51 -7.57
N THR A 535 41.50 -22.84 -7.61
CA THR A 535 42.64 -23.76 -7.57
C THR A 535 43.26 -23.96 -8.95
N ASP A 536 42.45 -23.89 -10.00
CA ASP A 536 42.87 -24.12 -11.38
C ASP A 536 43.45 -22.84 -11.98
N ARG A 537 44.68 -22.51 -11.58
CA ARG A 537 45.49 -21.44 -12.17
C ARG A 537 46.10 -21.91 -13.48
N THR A 538 45.37 -21.77 -14.57
CA THR A 538 45.92 -21.81 -15.93
C THR A 538 45.73 -20.48 -16.61
#